data_AF-A0A968V9H9-F1
#
_entry.id   AF-A0A968V9H9-F1
#
_cell.length_a   1.000
_cell.length_b   1.000
_cell.length_c   1.000
_cell.angle_alpha   90.00
_cell.angle_beta   90.00
_cell.angle_gamma   90.00
#
_symmetry.space_group_name_H-M   'P 1'
#
loop_
_entity.id
_entity.type
_entity.pdbx_description
1 polymer ?
#
loop_
_entity_poly.entity_id
_entity_poly.type
_entity_poly.pdbx_seq_one_letter_code
_entity_poly.pdbx_strand_id
1 'polypeptide(L)'
;MHKALNNQPKIEEIAQNVARLGELGLEVQITEMDIAIPEVAGADFSQQLQEQAKIYGDSVKMCVAAKNCTAIIFWGFTDRYTWMTSLIGQGGNPLIFDKFFRPKPAYTAVKEALKQ
;
A
#
# COMPACT_ATOMS: atom_id res chain seq x y z
N MET A 1 -6.92 -4.99 1.59
CA MET A 1 -5.59 -5.50 1.98
C MET A 1 -5.04 -4.58 3.04
N HIS A 2 -5.07 -5.02 4.30
CA HIS A 2 -4.62 -4.22 5.42
C HIS A 2 -3.32 -4.77 5.98
N LYS A 3 -2.23 -4.01 5.84
CA LYS A 3 -0.89 -4.43 6.26
C LYS A 3 -0.17 -3.31 7.00
N ALA A 4 1.01 -3.62 7.54
CA ALA A 4 1.82 -2.67 8.30
C ALA A 4 3.33 -2.93 8.11
N LEU A 5 4.20 -1.99 8.44
CA LEU A 5 5.65 -2.18 8.29
C LEU A 5 6.23 -3.30 9.16
N ASN A 6 5.59 -3.63 10.30
CA ASN A 6 5.94 -4.76 11.15
C ASN A 6 5.25 -6.08 10.74
N ASN A 7 4.42 -6.06 9.69
CA ASN A 7 3.74 -7.20 9.10
C ASN A 7 3.54 -6.96 7.60
N GLN A 8 4.66 -6.88 6.88
CA GLN A 8 4.68 -6.42 5.50
C GLN A 8 4.01 -7.42 4.57
N PRO A 9 3.33 -6.96 3.49
CA PRO A 9 2.96 -7.85 2.41
C PRO A 9 4.23 -8.36 1.70
N LYS A 10 4.28 -9.64 1.38
CA LYS A 10 5.27 -10.18 0.45
C LYS A 10 4.72 -10.07 -0.96
N ILE A 11 5.29 -9.18 -1.75
CA ILE A 11 4.76 -8.85 -3.09
C ILE A 11 4.80 -10.08 -4.00
N GLU A 12 5.79 -10.95 -3.82
CA GLU A 12 5.95 -12.21 -4.55
C GLU A 12 4.79 -13.17 -4.28
N GLU A 13 4.35 -13.29 -3.03
CA GLU A 13 3.20 -14.14 -2.66
C GLU A 13 1.89 -13.57 -3.24
N ILE A 14 1.74 -12.25 -3.27
CA ILE A 14 0.58 -11.59 -3.91
C ILE A 14 0.60 -11.87 -5.41
N ALA A 15 1.74 -11.69 -6.08
CA ALA A 15 1.89 -11.95 -7.51
C ALA A 15 1.58 -13.42 -7.86
N GLN A 16 2.06 -14.37 -7.05
CA GLN A 16 1.76 -15.79 -7.21
C GLN A 16 0.25 -16.06 -7.11
N ASN A 17 -0.44 -15.46 -6.15
CA ASN A 17 -1.88 -15.65 -6.03
C ASN A 17 -2.66 -14.96 -7.16
N VAL A 18 -2.23 -13.78 -7.62
CA VAL A 18 -2.80 -13.12 -8.81
C VAL A 18 -2.66 -14.01 -10.04
N ALA A 19 -1.48 -14.60 -10.27
CA ALA A 19 -1.23 -15.52 -11.38
C ALA A 19 -2.11 -16.78 -11.27
N ARG A 20 -2.19 -17.39 -10.09
CA ARG A 20 -3.05 -18.57 -9.83
C ARG A 20 -4.53 -18.30 -10.13
N LEU A 21 -5.03 -17.12 -9.80
CA LEU A 21 -6.40 -16.72 -10.14
C LEU A 21 -6.55 -16.46 -11.66
N GLY A 22 -5.52 -15.93 -12.30
CA GLY A 22 -5.46 -15.74 -13.75
C GLY A 22 -5.50 -17.05 -14.54
N GLU A 23 -4.87 -18.12 -14.04
CA GLU A 23 -4.95 -19.48 -14.63
C GLU A 23 -6.38 -20.03 -14.65
N LEU A 24 -7.26 -19.53 -13.76
CA LEU A 24 -8.69 -19.86 -13.72
C LEU A 24 -9.54 -18.93 -14.59
N GLY A 25 -8.94 -17.96 -15.29
CA GLY A 25 -9.65 -16.94 -16.07
C GLY A 25 -10.33 -15.86 -15.22
N LEU A 26 -9.92 -15.70 -13.95
CA LEU A 26 -10.52 -14.72 -13.05
C LEU A 26 -9.76 -13.40 -13.08
N GLU A 27 -10.54 -12.31 -13.03
CA GLU A 27 -10.03 -10.98 -12.75
C GLU A 27 -9.71 -10.83 -11.25
N VAL A 28 -8.73 -9.98 -10.97
CA VAL A 28 -8.32 -9.61 -9.62
C VAL A 28 -8.38 -8.11 -9.47
N GLN A 29 -8.93 -7.68 -8.34
CA GLN A 29 -8.87 -6.30 -7.89
C GLN A 29 -8.33 -6.26 -6.47
N ILE A 30 -7.35 -5.39 -6.23
CA ILE A 30 -6.92 -5.06 -4.88
C ILE A 30 -7.83 -3.93 -4.40
N THR A 31 -8.82 -4.24 -3.56
CA THR A 31 -9.93 -3.31 -3.30
C THR A 31 -9.76 -2.38 -2.09
N GLU A 32 -8.82 -2.66 -1.20
CA GLU A 32 -8.76 -1.99 0.12
C GLU A 32 -7.32 -1.84 0.62
N MET A 33 -6.39 -1.40 -0.22
CA MET A 33 -4.98 -1.34 0.18
C MET A 33 -4.70 -0.17 1.13
N ASP A 34 -4.11 -0.47 2.27
CA ASP A 34 -3.49 0.49 3.18
C ASP A 34 -2.29 -0.17 3.91
N ILE A 35 -1.23 0.61 4.19
CA ILE A 35 0.04 0.09 4.75
C ILE A 35 0.41 0.91 5.98
N ALA A 36 0.04 0.48 7.18
CA ALA A 36 0.33 1.22 8.40
C ALA A 36 1.82 1.34 8.73
N ILE A 37 2.19 2.49 9.28
CA ILE A 37 3.46 2.72 9.96
C ILE A 37 3.18 2.62 11.46
N PRO A 38 3.60 1.53 12.14
CA PRO A 38 3.44 1.44 13.58
C PRO A 38 4.38 2.43 14.29
N GLU A 39 3.89 3.04 15.37
CA GLU A 39 4.72 3.87 16.23
C GLU A 39 5.69 2.98 17.02
N VAL A 40 6.98 3.11 16.74
CA VAL A 40 8.05 2.37 17.39
C VAL A 40 9.02 3.38 17.98
N ALA A 41 9.24 3.32 19.30
CA ALA A 41 10.14 4.24 19.99
C ALA A 41 11.56 4.16 19.40
N GLY A 42 12.11 5.32 19.02
CA GLY A 42 13.45 5.42 18.43
C GLY A 42 13.55 5.05 16.94
N ALA A 43 12.44 4.72 16.28
CA ALA A 43 12.45 4.49 14.84
C ALA A 43 12.58 5.81 14.05
N ASP A 44 13.31 5.77 12.93
CA ASP A 44 13.38 6.88 11.99
C ASP A 44 12.11 6.90 11.12
N PHE A 45 11.22 7.85 11.42
CA PHE A 45 9.98 8.02 10.68
C PHE A 45 10.20 8.35 9.19
N SER A 46 11.29 9.03 8.84
CA SER A 46 11.62 9.32 7.44
C SER A 46 11.96 8.03 6.68
N GLN A 47 12.74 7.15 7.31
CA GLN A 47 13.03 5.83 6.75
C GLN A 47 11.77 4.99 6.60
N GLN A 48 10.90 4.97 7.62
CA GLN A 48 9.63 4.24 7.56
C GLN A 48 8.72 4.74 6.42
N LEU A 49 8.69 6.04 6.14
CA LEU A 49 7.96 6.59 4.99
C LEU A 49 8.52 6.08 3.64
N GLN A 50 9.83 5.87 3.54
CA GLN A 50 10.44 5.29 2.33
C GLN A 50 10.13 3.80 2.19
N GLU A 51 10.14 3.05 3.29
CA GLU A 51 9.75 1.64 3.30
C GLU A 51 8.28 1.47 2.88
N GLN A 52 7.38 2.29 3.44
CA GLN A 52 5.98 2.36 3.02
C GLN A 52 5.88 2.68 1.51
N ALA A 53 6.63 3.67 1.03
CA ALA A 53 6.62 4.05 -0.37
C ALA A 53 7.05 2.91 -1.30
N LYS A 54 8.07 2.15 -0.91
CA LYS A 54 8.52 0.96 -1.65
C LYS A 54 7.39 -0.07 -1.75
N ILE A 55 6.70 -0.38 -0.65
CA ILE A 55 5.59 -1.35 -0.64
C ILE A 55 4.46 -0.88 -1.57
N TYR A 56 4.07 0.39 -1.50
CA TYR A 56 3.06 0.96 -2.38
C TYR A 56 3.46 0.88 -3.86
N GLY A 57 4.68 1.32 -4.17
CA GLY A 57 5.21 1.30 -5.54
C GLY A 57 5.27 -0.12 -6.11
N ASP A 58 5.81 -1.08 -5.36
CA ASP A 58 5.96 -2.46 -5.81
C ASP A 58 4.60 -3.15 -5.97
N SER A 59 3.63 -2.87 -5.09
CA SER A 59 2.26 -3.41 -5.22
C SER A 59 1.56 -2.90 -6.49
N VAL A 60 1.70 -1.60 -6.79
CA VAL A 60 1.13 -1.01 -8.02
C VAL A 60 1.82 -1.55 -9.26
N LYS A 61 3.17 -1.63 -9.28
CA LYS A 61 3.92 -2.21 -10.41
C LYS A 61 3.50 -3.65 -10.68
N MET A 62 3.34 -4.46 -9.63
CA MET A 62 2.88 -5.85 -9.76
C MET A 62 1.49 -5.91 -10.42
N CYS A 63 0.54 -5.10 -9.95
CA CYS A 63 -0.80 -5.07 -10.54
C CYS A 63 -0.76 -4.58 -12.00
N VAL A 64 -0.01 -3.51 -12.32
CA VAL A 64 0.14 -3.00 -13.69
C VAL A 64 0.75 -4.06 -14.63
N ALA A 65 1.71 -4.85 -14.15
CA ALA A 65 2.34 -5.91 -14.93
C ALA A 65 1.44 -7.15 -15.13
N ALA A 66 0.47 -7.38 -14.24
CA ALA A 66 -0.41 -8.55 -14.27
C ALA A 66 -1.67 -8.28 -15.12
N LYS A 67 -1.79 -8.97 -16.26
CA LYS A 67 -2.92 -8.78 -17.21
C LYS A 67 -4.31 -8.97 -16.60
N ASN A 68 -4.44 -9.78 -15.56
CA ASN A 68 -5.71 -10.04 -14.88
C ASN A 68 -5.92 -9.17 -13.63
N CYS A 69 -4.98 -8.29 -13.26
CA CYS A 69 -5.19 -7.32 -12.20
C CYS A 69 -5.80 -6.04 -12.81
N THR A 70 -7.10 -5.83 -12.60
CA THR A 70 -7.86 -4.78 -13.31
C THR A 70 -8.05 -3.51 -12.49
N ALA A 71 -7.82 -3.56 -11.17
CA ALA A 71 -7.88 -2.38 -10.31
C ALA A 71 -7.03 -2.50 -9.05
N ILE A 72 -6.53 -1.35 -8.59
CA ILE A 72 -6.00 -1.15 -7.24
C ILE A 72 -6.69 0.06 -6.61
N ILE A 73 -7.29 -0.16 -5.43
CA ILE A 73 -8.10 0.80 -4.71
C ILE A 73 -7.52 0.91 -3.30
N PHE A 74 -7.23 2.14 -2.89
CA PHE A 74 -6.75 2.42 -1.54
C PHE A 74 -7.94 2.62 -0.60
N TRP A 75 -7.79 2.21 0.66
CA TRP A 75 -8.85 2.34 1.66
C TRP A 75 -8.87 3.74 2.28
N GLY A 76 -9.18 4.72 1.42
CA GLY A 76 -9.00 6.15 1.65
C GLY A 76 -7.78 6.71 0.90
N PHE A 77 -7.56 8.02 1.01
CA PHE A 77 -6.39 8.67 0.39
C PHE A 77 -5.55 9.49 1.38
N THR A 78 -6.13 9.97 2.48
CA THR A 78 -5.47 10.80 3.50
C THR A 78 -5.48 10.15 4.86
N ASP A 79 -4.33 10.24 5.55
CA ASP A 79 -4.17 9.82 6.94
C ASP A 79 -5.13 10.53 7.91
N ARG A 80 -5.75 11.66 7.51
CA ARG A 80 -6.69 12.41 8.36
C ARG A 80 -7.95 11.61 8.72
N TYR A 81 -8.41 10.76 7.82
CA TYR A 81 -9.69 10.06 7.93
C TYR A 81 -9.54 8.53 7.89
N THR A 82 -8.33 8.02 8.12
CA THR A 82 -8.08 6.58 8.12
C THR A 82 -8.77 5.90 9.29
N TRP A 83 -9.38 4.75 9.03
CA TRP A 83 -9.97 3.87 10.04
C TRP A 83 -8.91 3.23 10.95
N MET A 84 -7.65 3.12 10.50
CA MET A 84 -6.60 2.42 11.23
C MET A 84 -6.25 3.10 12.56
N THR A 85 -6.56 4.38 12.74
CA THR A 85 -6.40 5.05 14.04
C THR A 85 -7.15 4.33 15.17
N SER A 86 -8.29 3.70 14.85
CA SER A 86 -9.07 2.92 15.83
C SER A 86 -8.44 1.57 16.19
N LEU A 87 -7.53 1.03 15.36
CA LEU A 87 -6.92 -0.29 15.56
C LEU A 87 -5.54 -0.22 16.20
N ILE A 88 -4.72 0.75 15.80
CA ILE A 88 -3.29 0.82 16.18
C ILE A 88 -2.93 2.10 16.94
N GLY A 89 -3.94 2.88 17.35
CA GLY A 89 -3.75 4.13 18.09
C GLY A 89 -3.40 5.31 17.17
N GLN A 90 -2.91 6.40 17.77
CA GLN A 90 -2.43 7.53 16.98
C GLN A 90 -1.25 7.09 16.09
N GLY A 91 -1.15 7.61 14.87
CA GLY A 91 0.07 7.45 14.07
C GLY A 91 0.09 6.30 13.06
N GLY A 92 -1.04 5.67 12.72
CA GLY A 92 -1.05 4.62 11.70
C GLY A 92 -0.54 5.05 10.32
N ASN A 93 -0.64 6.34 9.98
CA ASN A 93 -0.19 6.98 8.74
C ASN A 93 -0.24 6.07 7.48
N PRO A 94 -1.35 5.36 7.16
CA PRO A 94 -1.26 4.23 6.27
C PRO A 94 -1.42 4.58 4.78
N LEU A 95 -1.77 5.82 4.45
CA LEU A 95 -2.19 6.25 3.11
C LEU A 95 -1.15 7.13 2.42
N ILE A 96 -1.41 7.52 1.17
CA ILE A 96 -0.44 8.23 0.33
C ILE A 96 -0.41 9.76 0.54
N PHE A 97 -1.38 10.32 1.27
CA PHE A 97 -1.38 11.71 1.75
C PHE A 97 -1.40 11.78 3.27
N ASP A 98 -0.70 12.75 3.84
CA ASP A 98 -0.70 12.99 5.28
C ASP A 98 -2.01 13.63 5.77
N LYS A 99 -2.09 13.88 7.09
CA LYS A 99 -3.26 14.49 7.73
C LYS A 99 -3.56 15.94 7.32
N PHE A 100 -2.63 16.58 6.61
CA PHE A 100 -2.73 17.93 6.07
C PHE A 100 -2.87 17.93 4.54
N PHE A 101 -3.21 16.78 3.95
CA PHE A 101 -3.40 16.60 2.51
C PHE A 101 -2.13 16.85 1.68
N ARG A 102 -0.95 16.72 2.29
CA ARG A 102 0.33 16.81 1.57
C ARG A 102 0.75 15.42 1.08
N PRO A 103 1.29 15.30 -0.14
CA PRO A 103 1.72 14.01 -0.67
C PRO A 103 2.89 13.47 0.16
N LYS A 104 2.83 12.17 0.47
CA LYS A 104 3.93 11.43 1.11
C LYS A 104 4.84 10.79 0.04
N PRO A 105 6.02 10.27 0.40
CA PRO A 105 6.85 9.51 -0.54
C PRO A 105 6.09 8.40 -1.29
N ALA A 106 5.11 7.78 -0.63
CA ALA A 106 4.25 6.77 -1.24
C ALA A 106 3.42 7.29 -2.43
N TYR A 107 2.95 8.54 -2.40
CA TYR A 107 2.28 9.17 -3.55
C TYR A 107 3.19 9.17 -4.79
N THR A 108 4.45 9.60 -4.62
CA THR A 108 5.42 9.63 -5.71
C THR A 108 5.73 8.23 -6.23
N ALA A 109 5.91 7.25 -5.33
CA ALA A 109 6.17 5.87 -5.73
C ALA A 109 5.01 5.26 -6.54
N VAL A 110 3.75 5.50 -6.13
CA VAL A 110 2.55 5.10 -6.89
C VAL A 110 2.53 5.79 -8.26
N LYS A 111 2.78 7.10 -8.31
CA LYS A 111 2.79 7.86 -9.57
C LYS A 111 3.82 7.32 -10.56
N GLU A 112 5.03 7.01 -10.12
CA GLU A 112 6.07 6.45 -11.00
C GLU A 112 5.76 4.99 -11.41
N ALA A 113 5.16 4.20 -10.52
CA ALA A 113 4.73 2.84 -10.84
C ALA A 113 3.67 2.79 -11.96
N LEU A 114 2.76 3.79 -12.02
CA LEU A 114 1.71 3.87 -13.04
C LEU A 114 2.20 4.32 -14.43
N LYS A 115 3.45 4.79 -14.57
CA LYS A 115 4.02 5.23 -15.86
C LYS A 115 4.73 4.12 -16.63
N GLN A 116 4.85 2.94 -16.05
CA GLN A 116 5.48 1.77 -16.67
C GLN A 116 4.49 1.09 -17.62
#